data_AF-A0A6B3EJW2-F1
#
_entry.id   AF-A0A6B3EJW2-F1
#
_cell.length_a   1.000
_cell.length_b   1.000
_cell.length_c   1.000
_cell.angle_alpha   90.00
_cell.angle_beta   90.00
_cell.angle_gamma   90.00
#
_symmetry.space_group_name_H-M   'P 1'
#
loop_
_entity.id
_entity.type
_entity.pdbx_description
1 polymer ?
#
loop_
_entity_poly.entity_id
_entity_poly.type
_entity_poly.pdbx_seq_one_letter_code
_entity_poly.pdbx_strand_id
1 'polypeptide(L)'
;DPAHWSGENGIAHRLSEHVLLTLVCLLVSCLLALPVALVLGHIGRGGALAVNLANIGRAVPTFAVLVLLLLTPVGKLGEGPTV
;
A
#
# COMPACT_ATOMS: atom_id res chain seq x y z
N ASP A 1 -29.42 10.83 10.57
CA ASP A 1 -29.02 12.23 10.38
C ASP A 1 -28.32 12.38 9.02
N PRO A 2 -28.97 13.05 8.04
CA PRO A 2 -28.46 13.19 6.66
C PRO A 2 -27.11 13.91 6.55
N ALA A 3 -26.71 14.71 7.54
CA ALA A 3 -25.45 15.45 7.54
C ALA A 3 -24.20 14.55 7.59
N HIS A 4 -24.33 13.30 8.06
CA HIS A 4 -23.25 12.31 8.00
C HIS A 4 -23.12 11.64 6.62
N TRP A 5 -24.15 11.72 5.77
CA TRP A 5 -24.18 11.05 4.47
C TRP A 5 -23.79 11.99 3.32
N SER A 6 -24.15 13.27 3.40
CA SER A 6 -23.84 14.29 2.39
C SER A 6 -23.13 15.50 2.98
N GLY A 7 -22.04 15.94 2.32
CA GLY A 7 -21.20 17.06 2.74
C GLY A 7 -19.71 16.79 2.49
N GLU A 8 -18.87 17.82 2.57
CA GLU A 8 -17.42 17.75 2.30
C GLU A 8 -16.66 16.82 3.27
N ASN A 9 -17.23 16.55 4.45
CA ASN A 9 -16.74 15.56 5.42
C ASN A 9 -17.68 14.36 5.58
N GLY A 10 -18.62 14.16 4.66
CA GLY A 10 -19.58 13.07 4.70
C GLY A 10 -18.95 11.70 4.43
N ILE A 11 -19.60 10.64 4.93
CA ILE A 11 -19.15 9.25 4.80
C ILE A 11 -19.01 8.87 3.31
N ALA A 12 -19.94 9.31 2.45
CA ALA A 12 -19.88 9.01 1.01
C ALA A 12 -18.65 9.63 0.34
N HIS A 13 -18.25 10.84 0.73
CA HIS A 13 -17.07 11.50 0.18
C HIS A 13 -15.78 10.80 0.61
N ARG A 14 -15.62 10.51 1.91
CA ARG A 14 -14.46 9.78 2.44
C ARG A 14 -14.36 8.36 1.87
N LEU A 15 -15.49 7.69 1.66
CA LEU A 15 -15.54 6.39 1.00
C LEU A 15 -15.05 6.49 -0.45
N SER A 16 -15.46 7.52 -1.19
CA SER A 16 -15.01 7.73 -2.57
C SER A 16 -13.49 7.95 -2.66
N GLU A 17 -12.92 8.75 -1.75
CA GLU A 17 -11.47 8.95 -1.65
C GLU A 17 -10.75 7.63 -1.36
N HIS A 18 -11.27 6.84 -0.42
CA HIS A 18 -10.66 5.56 -0.05
C HIS A 18 -10.70 4.55 -1.19
N VAL A 19 -11.81 4.49 -1.93
CA VAL A 19 -11.94 3.65 -3.13
C VAL A 19 -10.97 4.10 -4.21
N LEU A 20 -10.86 5.40 -4.47
CA LEU A 20 -9.93 5.94 -5.46
C LEU A 20 -8.48 5.60 -5.10
N LEU A 21 -8.07 5.84 -3.85
CA LEU A 21 -6.74 5.48 -3.36
C LEU A 21 -6.47 3.97 -3.49
N THR A 22 -7.42 3.13 -3.08
CA THR A 22 -7.30 1.67 -3.20
C THR A 22 -7.18 1.23 -4.65
N LEU A 23 -7.99 1.80 -5.55
CA LEU A 23 -7.98 1.48 -6.98
C LEU A 23 -6.62 1.84 -7.61
N VAL A 24 -6.10 3.03 -7.32
CA VAL A 24 -4.79 3.47 -7.83
C VAL A 24 -3.68 2.54 -7.32
N CYS A 25 -3.63 2.26 -6.02
CA CYS A 25 -2.67 1.33 -5.44
C CYS A 25 -2.76 -0.07 -6.07
N LEU A 26 -3.98 -0.57 -6.31
CA LEU A 26 -4.22 -1.87 -6.93
C LEU A 26 -3.74 -1.90 -8.38
N LEU A 27 -4.05 -0.87 -9.17
CA LEU A 27 -3.64 -0.77 -10.57
C LEU A 27 -2.12 -0.75 -10.71
N VAL A 28 -1.44 0.06 -9.90
CA VAL A 28 0.03 0.10 -9.87
C VAL A 28 0.61 -1.25 -9.44
N SER A 29 0.02 -1.87 -8.41
CA SER A 29 0.46 -3.20 -7.97
C SER A 29 0.28 -4.25 -9.05
N CYS A 30 -0.86 -4.28 -9.76
CA CYS A 30 -1.09 -5.18 -10.88
C CYS A 30 -0.09 -4.94 -12.01
N LEU A 31 0.15 -3.68 -12.37
CA LEU A 31 1.06 -3.31 -13.44
C LEU A 31 2.49 -3.81 -13.20
N LEU A 32 2.92 -3.90 -11.93
CA LEU A 32 4.25 -4.38 -11.56
C LEU A 32 4.27 -5.89 -11.25
N ALA A 33 3.29 -6.39 -10.51
CA ALA A 33 3.25 -7.77 -10.05
C ALA A 33 2.91 -8.75 -11.17
N LEU A 34 1.98 -8.41 -12.06
CA LEU A 34 1.60 -9.30 -13.18
C LEU A 34 2.76 -9.59 -14.14
N PRO A 35 3.53 -8.62 -14.66
CA PRO A 35 4.64 -8.95 -15.56
C PRO A 35 5.71 -9.79 -14.85
N VAL A 36 6.03 -9.47 -13.59
CA VAL A 36 6.99 -10.24 -12.79
C VAL A 36 6.49 -11.68 -12.58
N ALA A 37 5.22 -11.85 -12.23
CA ALA A 37 4.60 -13.16 -12.03
C ALA A 37 4.55 -13.99 -13.33
N LEU A 38 4.23 -13.37 -14.47
CA LEU A 38 4.19 -14.05 -15.76
C LEU A 38 5.58 -14.48 -16.22
N VAL A 39 6.61 -13.64 -16.07
CA VAL A 39 7.99 -13.98 -16.44
C VAL A 39 8.50 -15.12 -15.55
N LEU A 40 8.33 -15.03 -14.24
CA LEU A 40 8.73 -16.09 -13.30
C LEU A 40 7.95 -17.40 -13.53
N GLY A 41 6.65 -17.28 -13.86
CA GLY A 41 5.80 -18.41 -14.22
C GLY A 41 6.26 -19.10 -15.50
N HIS A 42 6.68 -18.35 -16.51
CA HIS A 42 7.15 -18.90 -17.79
C HIS A 42 8.50 -19.63 -17.67
N ILE A 43 9.39 -19.15 -16.78
CA ILE A 43 10.69 -19.78 -16.52
C ILE A 43 10.54 -21.04 -15.64
N GLY A 44 9.38 -21.23 -14.98
CA GLY A 44 9.13 -22.35 -14.06
C GLY A 44 10.04 -22.36 -12.82
N ARG A 45 10.80 -21.29 -12.57
CA ARG A 45 11.73 -21.12 -11.44
C ARG A 45 11.45 -19.80 -10.75
N GLY A 46 11.45 -19.83 -9.41
CA GLY A 46 11.26 -18.65 -8.56
C GLY A 46 9.92 -18.56 -7.83
N GLY A 47 9.02 -19.53 -8.00
CA GLY A 47 7.76 -19.59 -7.24
C GLY A 47 7.96 -19.54 -5.72
N ALA A 48 8.95 -20.27 -5.19
CA ALA A 48 9.27 -20.21 -3.77
C ALA A 48 9.74 -18.81 -3.31
N LEU A 49 10.54 -18.10 -4.11
CA LEU A 49 10.98 -16.74 -3.76
C LEU A 49 9.81 -15.76 -3.81
N ALA A 50 8.96 -15.84 -4.84
CA ALA A 50 7.77 -15.01 -4.96
C ALA A 50 6.80 -15.22 -3.79
N VAL A 51 6.56 -16.47 -3.39
CA VAL A 51 5.68 -16.81 -2.25
C VAL A 51 6.28 -16.34 -0.93
N ASN A 52 7.57 -16.55 -0.69
CA ASN A 52 8.21 -16.08 0.54
C ASN A 52 8.17 -14.54 0.64
N LEU A 53 8.43 -13.82 -0.45
CA LEU A 53 8.36 -12.36 -0.47
C LEU A 53 6.93 -11.85 -0.22
N ALA A 54 5.93 -12.46 -0.85
CA ALA A 54 4.52 -12.15 -0.61
C ALA A 54 4.10 -12.47 0.84
N ASN A 55 4.56 -13.59 1.39
CA ASN A 55 4.29 -13.97 2.77
C ASN A 55 4.91 -12.98 3.76
N ILE A 56 6.15 -12.53 3.52
CA ILE A 56 6.79 -11.48 4.34
C ILE A 56 5.94 -10.20 4.29
N GLY A 57 5.60 -9.71 3.09
CA GLY A 57 4.81 -8.48 2.95
C GLY A 57 3.43 -8.55 3.62
N ARG A 58 2.78 -9.73 3.60
CA ARG A 58 1.51 -9.96 4.31
C ARG A 58 1.66 -10.17 5.82
N ALA A 59 2.77 -10.75 6.25
CA ALA A 59 3.03 -11.06 7.66
C ALA A 59 3.56 -9.85 8.43
N VAL A 60 4.25 -8.93 7.74
CA VAL A 60 4.78 -7.71 8.35
C VAL A 60 3.60 -6.79 8.73
N PRO A 61 3.41 -6.50 10.02
CA PRO A 61 2.34 -5.61 10.46
C PRO A 61 2.69 -4.15 10.13
N THR A 62 1.66 -3.34 9.85
CA THR A 62 1.81 -1.91 9.53
C THR A 62 2.61 -1.16 10.59
N PHE A 63 2.41 -1.49 11.87
CA PHE A 63 3.15 -0.88 12.98
C PHE A 63 4.67 -1.09 12.86
N ALA A 64 5.12 -2.30 12.50
CA ALA A 64 6.54 -2.56 12.32
C ALA A 64 7.12 -1.73 11.16
N VAL A 65 6.39 -1.58 10.06
CA VAL A 65 6.80 -0.73 8.93
C VAL A 65 6.93 0.73 9.37
N LEU A 66 5.94 1.26 10.10
CA LEU A 66 5.98 2.63 10.61
C LEU A 66 7.20 2.86 11.51
N VAL A 67 7.49 1.93 12.43
CA VAL A 67 8.66 2.01 13.31
C VAL A 67 9.97 1.96 12.52
N LEU A 68 10.09 1.06 11.53
CA LEU A 68 11.27 0.98 10.68
C LEU A 68 11.49 2.27 9.88
N LEU A 69 10.43 2.86 9.31
CA LEU A 69 10.52 4.12 8.59
C LEU A 69 10.96 5.27 9.50
N LEU A 70 10.49 5.29 10.75
CA LEU A 70 10.84 6.30 11.75
C LEU A 70 12.32 6.18 12.21
N LEU A 71 12.83 4.95 12.32
CA LEU A 71 14.22 4.67 12.69
C LEU A 71 15.21 4.86 11.52
N THR A 72 14.71 4.80 10.28
CA THR A 72 15.45 5.06 9.04
C THR A 72 15.67 6.59 8.88
N PRO A 73 16.65 7.08 8.09
CA PRO A 73 16.87 8.52 7.89
C PRO A 73 15.64 9.31 7.41
N VAL A 74 14.61 8.64 6.91
CA VAL A 74 13.28 9.20 6.60
C VAL A 74 12.62 9.80 7.84
N GLY A 75 12.76 9.20 9.03
CA GLY A 75 12.25 9.77 10.27
C GLY A 75 12.92 11.09 10.66
N LYS A 76 14.21 11.26 10.32
CA LYS A 76 14.95 12.53 10.53
C LYS A 76 14.49 13.66 9.59
N LEU A 77 13.83 13.33 8.47
CA LEU A 77 13.21 14.32 7.58
C LEU A 77 11.85 14.81 8.12
N GLY A 78 11.28 14.13 9.13
CA GLY A 78 10.05 14.57 9.82
C GLY A 78 10.23 15.80 10.71
N GLU A 79 11.47 16.21 10.99
CA GLU A 79 11.81 17.49 11.64
C GLU A 79 11.96 18.64 10.63
N GLY A 80 11.61 18.42 9.35
CA GLY A 80 11.48 19.50 8.38
C GLY A 80 10.39 20.51 8.82
N PRO A 81 10.51 21.80 8.44
CA PRO A 81 9.64 22.86 8.96
C PRO A 81 8.19 22.55 8.61
N THR A 82 7.47 22.02 9.58
CA THR A 82 6.02 21.88 9.56
C THR A 82 5.46 23.29 9.72
N VAL A 83 5.07 23.90 8.60
CA VAL A 83 4.24 25.12 8.58
C VAL A 83 2.85 24.83 9.14
#